data_AF-A0A3B9H096-F1
#
_entry.id   AF-A0A3B9H096-F1
#
_cell.length_a   1.000
_cell.length_b   1.000
_cell.length_c   1.000
_cell.angle_alpha   90.00
_cell.angle_beta   90.00
_cell.angle_gamma   90.00
#
_symmetry.space_group_name_H-M   'P 1'
#
loop_
_entity.id
_entity.type
_entity.pdbx_description
1 polymer ?
#
loop_
_entity_poly.entity_id
_entity_poly.type
_entity_poly.pdbx_seq_one_letter_code
_entity_poly.pdbx_strand_id
1 'polypeptide(L)'
;MHPADIGGAIVSVDEPRPAGSWRWGGPGWRERSAPGRFTHAVLETPDPDALAQKWGLTFGLTADRQRLFLADSVIYFTEGPADRMTEFGIDIPDADKVMARAVEKDLPVEGRSISIAGITLKLDG
;
A
#
# COMPACT_ATOMS: atom_id res chain seq x y z
N MET A 1 -3.74 -2.22 20.62
CA MET A 1 -3.41 -1.05 19.79
C MET A 1 -4.73 -0.51 19.27
N HIS A 2 -5.12 0.71 19.63
CA HIS A 2 -6.32 1.33 19.09
C HIS A 2 -5.95 2.06 17.78
N PRO A 3 -6.78 2.05 16.72
CA PRO A 3 -6.45 2.71 15.45
C PRO A 3 -6.10 4.21 15.61
N ALA A 4 -6.75 4.89 16.57
CA ALA A 4 -6.48 6.29 16.87
C ALA A 4 -5.07 6.55 17.44
N ASP A 5 -4.40 5.55 18.02
CA ASP A 5 -3.08 5.72 18.63
C ASP A 5 -1.98 5.81 17.56
N ILE A 6 -2.22 5.20 16.39
CA ILE A 6 -1.26 5.10 15.30
C ILE A 6 -1.34 6.33 14.38
N GLY A 7 -2.55 6.77 14.03
CA GLY A 7 -2.77 7.85 13.05
C GLY A 7 -2.43 7.44 11.61
N GLY A 8 -2.79 8.27 10.64
CA GLY A 8 -2.55 8.04 9.21
C GLY A 8 -3.52 7.05 8.56
N ALA A 9 -3.68 5.86 9.14
CA ALA A 9 -4.54 4.80 8.62
C ALA A 9 -5.01 3.84 9.73
N ILE A 10 -6.04 3.05 9.44
CA ILE A 10 -6.35 1.87 10.24
C ILE A 10 -5.31 0.80 9.93
N VAL A 11 -4.53 0.40 10.93
CA VAL A 11 -3.47 -0.61 10.77
C VAL A 11 -3.89 -1.94 11.37
N SER A 12 -3.65 -3.01 10.60
CA SER A 12 -3.79 -4.40 11.03
C SER A 12 -2.52 -5.16 10.68
N VAL A 13 -2.01 -5.95 11.62
CA VAL A 13 -0.83 -6.80 11.43
C VAL A 13 -1.28 -8.26 11.56
N ASP A 14 -1.02 -9.06 10.54
CA ASP A 14 -1.36 -10.48 10.51
C ASP A 14 -0.13 -11.33 10.16
N GLU A 15 -0.06 -12.54 10.72
CA GLU A 15 0.98 -13.51 10.44
C GLU A 15 0.33 -14.87 10.16
N PRO A 16 0.10 -15.22 8.88
CA PRO A 16 -0.49 -16.49 8.53
C PRO A 16 0.43 -17.66 8.92
N ARG A 17 -0.09 -18.59 9.72
CA ARG A 17 0.59 -19.83 10.11
C ARG A 17 -0.21 -21.06 9.64
N PRO A 18 0.34 -21.89 8.72
CA PRO A 18 1.66 -21.80 8.09
C PRO A 18 1.78 -20.66 7.07
N ALA A 19 3.01 -20.28 6.72
CA ALA A 19 3.27 -19.29 5.68
C ALA A 19 2.52 -19.66 4.38
N GLY A 20 1.89 -18.67 3.76
CA GLY A 20 1.03 -18.88 2.58
C GLY A 20 -0.37 -19.43 2.89
N SER A 21 -0.79 -19.55 4.16
CA SER A 21 -2.18 -19.84 4.52
C SER A 21 -2.99 -18.55 4.75
N TRP A 22 -3.68 -18.06 3.74
CA TRP A 22 -4.54 -16.88 3.88
C TRP A 22 -6.00 -17.29 4.13
N ARG A 23 -6.38 -17.51 5.40
CA ARG A 23 -7.74 -17.97 5.75
C ARG A 23 -8.82 -16.98 5.34
N TRP A 24 -8.50 -15.69 5.34
CA TRP A 24 -9.39 -14.60 4.93
C TRP A 24 -9.65 -14.55 3.43
N GLY A 25 -8.89 -15.26 2.61
CA GLY A 25 -9.09 -15.30 1.15
C GLY A 25 -10.35 -16.06 0.73
N GLY A 26 -10.93 -16.86 1.64
CA GLY A 26 -12.04 -17.75 1.36
C GLY A 26 -11.64 -18.98 0.51
N PRO A 27 -12.59 -19.89 0.23
CA PRO A 27 -12.33 -21.06 -0.61
C PRO A 27 -11.83 -20.64 -2.00
N GLY A 28 -10.84 -21.37 -2.54
CA GLY A 28 -10.36 -21.16 -3.91
C GLY A 28 -9.65 -19.81 -4.15
N TRP A 29 -9.06 -19.19 -3.12
CA TRP A 29 -8.41 -17.88 -3.27
C TRP A 29 -7.12 -17.95 -4.07
N ARG A 30 -6.39 -19.07 -4.01
CA ARG A 30 -5.10 -19.24 -4.69
C ARG A 30 -5.30 -19.24 -6.20
N GLU A 31 -6.35 -19.91 -6.66
CA GLU A 31 -6.78 -20.02 -8.05
C GLU A 31 -7.27 -18.67 -8.61
N ARG A 32 -7.63 -17.73 -7.73
CA ARG A 32 -8.11 -16.38 -8.08
C ARG A 32 -7.08 -15.28 -7.77
N SER A 33 -5.91 -15.65 -7.28
CA SER A 33 -4.82 -14.72 -7.02
C SER A 33 -4.04 -14.41 -8.30
N ALA A 34 -3.45 -13.23 -8.37
CA ALA A 34 -2.47 -12.87 -9.39
C ALA A 34 -1.09 -12.74 -8.72
N PRO A 35 0.00 -13.17 -9.39
CA PRO A 35 1.34 -12.89 -8.92
C PRO A 35 1.60 -11.39 -8.96
N GLY A 36 2.28 -10.87 -7.94
CA GLY A 36 2.68 -9.48 -7.85
C GLY A 36 3.36 -9.21 -6.51
N ARG A 37 4.03 -8.05 -6.42
CA ARG A 37 4.70 -7.62 -5.19
C ARG A 37 4.26 -6.21 -4.85
N PHE A 38 3.86 -6.00 -3.61
CA PHE A 38 3.66 -4.66 -3.07
C PHE A 38 4.99 -3.92 -3.01
N THR A 39 5.08 -2.72 -3.57
CA THR A 39 6.33 -1.96 -3.61
C THR A 39 6.32 -0.77 -2.66
N HIS A 40 5.19 -0.08 -2.56
CA HIS A 40 5.05 1.05 -1.64
C HIS A 40 3.61 1.44 -1.34
N ALA A 41 3.45 2.25 -0.30
CA ALA A 41 2.24 3.05 -0.06
C ALA A 41 2.62 4.48 0.28
N VAL A 42 1.71 5.42 0.04
CA VAL A 42 1.85 6.84 0.41
C VAL A 42 0.72 7.22 1.37
N LEU A 43 1.11 7.70 2.54
CA LEU A 43 0.22 8.23 3.56
C LEU A 43 0.39 9.75 3.66
N GLU A 44 -0.67 10.47 3.33
CA GLU A 44 -0.80 11.89 3.60
C GLU A 44 -1.13 12.11 5.08
N THR A 45 -0.52 13.13 5.69
CA THR A 45 -0.80 13.54 7.08
C THR A 45 -0.36 14.99 7.34
N PRO A 46 -0.92 15.70 8.34
CA PRO A 46 -0.46 17.04 8.71
C PRO A 46 0.98 17.12 9.25
N ASP A 47 1.52 16.01 9.78
CA ASP A 47 2.90 15.96 10.30
C ASP A 47 3.58 14.63 9.89
N PRO A 48 4.14 14.56 8.67
CA PRO A 48 4.70 13.33 8.11
C PRO A 48 5.95 12.83 8.84
N ASP A 49 6.77 13.74 9.37
CA ASP A 49 7.96 13.37 10.14
C ASP A 49 7.57 12.73 11.48
N ALA A 50 6.60 13.31 12.19
CA ALA A 50 6.10 12.73 13.44
C ALA A 50 5.42 11.38 13.21
N LEU A 51 4.63 11.24 12.13
CA LEU A 51 3.94 9.99 11.83
C LEU A 51 4.92 8.87 11.46
N ALA A 52 5.93 9.17 10.62
CA ALA A 52 6.97 8.21 10.25
C ALA A 52 7.74 7.70 11.47
N GLN A 53 8.17 8.61 12.36
CA GLN A 53 8.86 8.25 13.60
C GLN A 53 7.98 7.39 14.51
N LYS A 54 6.70 7.77 14.67
CA LYS A 54 5.75 7.02 15.49
C LYS A 54 5.58 5.59 14.96
N TRP A 55 5.39 5.41 13.66
CA TRP A 55 5.26 4.09 13.05
C TRP A 55 6.56 3.29 13.19
N GLY A 56 7.73 3.91 12.97
CA GLY A 56 9.04 3.29 13.18
C GLY A 56 9.20 2.72 14.59
N LEU A 57 8.91 3.53 15.61
CA LEU A 57 8.95 3.10 17.01
C LEU A 57 7.93 1.99 17.30
N THR A 58 6.71 2.12 16.79
CA THR A 58 5.62 1.18 17.08
C THR A 58 5.87 -0.20 16.51
N PHE A 59 6.41 -0.27 15.29
CA PHE A 59 6.67 -1.54 14.59
C PHE A 59 8.10 -2.05 14.77
N GLY A 60 8.96 -1.31 15.47
CA GLY A 60 10.38 -1.66 15.60
C GLY A 60 11.12 -1.65 14.24
N LEU A 61 10.69 -0.75 13.35
CA LEU A 61 11.18 -0.63 11.99
C LEU A 61 12.02 0.64 11.82
N THR A 62 12.87 0.65 10.80
CA THR A 62 13.68 1.82 10.47
C THR A 62 12.83 2.87 9.78
N ALA A 63 12.68 4.02 10.45
CA ALA A 63 12.21 5.25 9.81
C ALA A 63 13.42 6.15 9.47
N ASP A 64 13.46 6.68 8.25
CA ASP A 64 14.38 7.75 7.83
C ASP A 64 13.58 8.90 7.23
N ARG A 65 13.56 10.03 7.94
CA ARG A 65 12.67 11.15 7.62
C ARG A 65 11.23 10.65 7.46
N GLN A 66 10.59 11.02 6.36
CA GLN A 66 9.20 10.69 6.04
C GLN A 66 9.09 9.33 5.31
N ARG A 67 9.91 8.35 5.68
CA ARG A 67 9.93 7.01 5.08
C ARG A 67 10.05 5.94 6.15
N LEU A 68 9.27 4.88 6.02
CA LEU A 68 9.37 3.67 6.84
C LEU A 68 9.74 2.49 5.95
N PHE A 69 10.87 1.86 6.23
CA PHE A 69 11.36 0.72 5.45
C PHE A 69 10.74 -0.58 5.97
N LEU A 70 10.17 -1.35 5.05
CA LEU A 70 9.79 -2.76 5.26
C LEU A 70 10.86 -3.66 4.63
N ALA A 71 10.65 -4.98 4.64
CA ALA A 71 11.61 -5.93 4.07
C ALA A 71 11.89 -5.67 2.58
N ASP A 72 10.83 -5.58 1.76
CA ASP A 72 10.92 -5.48 0.29
C ASP A 72 10.16 -4.27 -0.27
N SER A 73 9.75 -3.34 0.59
CA SER A 73 8.89 -2.21 0.24
C SER A 73 9.07 -1.03 1.19
N VAL A 74 8.44 0.09 0.89
CA VAL A 74 8.55 1.32 1.68
C VAL A 74 7.20 2.01 1.85
N ILE A 75 6.95 2.58 3.02
CA ILE A 75 5.82 3.48 3.24
C ILE A 75 6.38 4.90 3.23
N TYR A 76 5.84 5.73 2.35
CA TYR A 76 6.13 7.16 2.29
C TYR A 76 5.08 7.93 3.10
N PHE A 77 5.53 8.94 3.81
CA PHE A 77 4.67 9.90 4.47
C PHE A 77 4.81 11.24 3.74
N THR A 78 3.71 11.90 3.45
CA THR A 78 3.71 13.19 2.76
C THR A 78 2.85 14.19 3.50
N GLU A 79 3.22 15.45 3.44
CA GLU A 79 2.42 16.52 4.04
C GLU A 79 1.09 16.69 3.32
N GLY A 80 0.01 16.83 4.09
CA GLY A 80 -1.28 17.26 3.58
C GLY A 80 -2.29 17.49 4.71
N PRO A 81 -3.50 17.94 4.39
CA PRO A 81 -4.38 18.53 5.41
C PRO A 81 -5.11 17.50 6.28
N ALA A 82 -5.02 16.20 5.98
CA ALA A 82 -5.64 15.13 6.76
C ALA A 82 -4.93 13.80 6.56
N ASP A 83 -5.16 12.87 7.50
CA ASP A 83 -4.68 11.50 7.43
C ASP A 83 -5.41 10.71 6.32
N ARG A 84 -4.70 10.35 5.25
CA ARG A 84 -5.23 9.60 4.10
C ARG A 84 -4.19 8.70 3.45
N MET A 85 -4.61 7.54 2.96
CA MET A 85 -3.81 6.79 1.99
C MET A 85 -4.13 7.30 0.58
N THR A 86 -3.12 7.73 -0.16
CA THR A 86 -3.28 8.41 -1.45
C THR A 86 -2.78 7.58 -2.62
N GLU A 87 -1.79 6.71 -2.40
CA GLU A 87 -1.18 5.89 -3.44
C GLU A 87 -0.72 4.55 -2.88
N PHE A 88 -0.76 3.50 -3.71
CA PHE A 88 0.04 2.30 -3.50
C PHE A 88 0.57 1.75 -4.81
N GLY A 89 1.78 1.19 -4.73
CA GLY A 89 2.51 0.61 -5.84
C GLY A 89 2.51 -0.91 -5.81
N ILE A 90 2.40 -1.50 -6.99
CA ILE A 90 2.51 -2.94 -7.20
C ILE A 90 3.40 -3.21 -8.40
N ASP A 91 4.39 -4.08 -8.24
CA ASP A 91 5.13 -4.72 -9.32
C ASP A 91 4.34 -5.95 -9.79
N ILE A 92 3.95 -5.97 -11.06
CA ILE A 92 3.14 -7.04 -11.64
C ILE A 92 3.68 -7.45 -13.03
N PRO A 93 3.83 -8.77 -13.33
CA PRO A 93 4.47 -9.22 -14.57
C PRO A 93 3.83 -8.75 -15.89
N ASP A 94 2.54 -8.42 -15.87
CA ASP A 94 1.73 -8.08 -17.05
C ASP A 94 1.14 -6.66 -16.92
N ALA A 95 1.89 -5.72 -16.36
CA ALA A 95 1.41 -4.37 -16.05
C ALA A 95 0.80 -3.65 -17.27
N ASP A 96 1.34 -3.83 -18.48
CA ASP A 96 0.75 -3.24 -19.70
C ASP A 96 -0.65 -3.78 -20.02
N LYS A 97 -0.91 -5.08 -19.76
CA LYS A 97 -2.26 -5.65 -19.90
C LYS A 97 -3.21 -5.09 -18.84
N VAL A 98 -2.72 -4.83 -17.64
CA VAL A 98 -3.51 -4.18 -16.58
C VAL A 98 -3.88 -2.76 -17.00
N MET A 99 -2.93 -2.00 -17.56
CA MET A 99 -3.20 -0.65 -18.07
C MET A 99 -4.22 -0.67 -19.21
N ALA A 100 -4.09 -1.57 -20.18
CA ALA A 100 -5.05 -1.72 -21.28
C ALA A 100 -6.46 -2.03 -20.75
N ARG A 101 -6.56 -2.96 -19.80
CA ARG A 101 -7.83 -3.30 -19.15
C ARG A 101 -8.42 -2.13 -18.36
N ALA A 102 -7.59 -1.29 -17.73
CA ALA A 102 -8.06 -0.11 -17.02
C ALA A 102 -8.72 0.89 -17.98
N VAL A 103 -8.10 1.11 -19.15
CA VAL A 103 -8.67 1.95 -20.22
C VAL A 103 -9.97 1.37 -20.76
N GLU A 104 -10.02 0.05 -21.02
CA GLU A 104 -11.26 -0.63 -21.44
C GLU A 104 -12.41 -0.54 -20.42
N LYS A 105 -12.09 -0.24 -19.16
CA LYS A 105 -13.05 -0.06 -18.06
C LYS A 105 -13.34 1.41 -17.77
N ASP A 106 -12.91 2.32 -18.64
CA ASP A 106 -13.07 3.77 -18.49
C ASP A 106 -12.48 4.30 -17.17
N LEU A 107 -11.43 3.65 -16.65
CA LEU A 107 -10.71 4.16 -15.48
C LEU A 107 -9.74 5.29 -15.90
N PRO A 108 -9.60 6.35 -15.10
CA PRO A 108 -8.61 7.39 -15.36
C PRO A 108 -7.20 6.81 -15.29
N VAL A 109 -6.40 7.07 -16.32
CA VAL A 109 -5.02 6.59 -16.47
C VAL A 109 -4.10 7.75 -16.80
N GLU A 110 -2.96 7.81 -16.11
CA GLU A 110 -1.86 8.73 -16.41
C GLU A 110 -0.53 7.98 -16.30
N GLY A 111 0.20 7.84 -17.40
CA GLY A 111 1.43 7.05 -17.42
C GLY A 111 1.19 5.59 -16.99
N ARG A 112 1.81 5.15 -15.90
CA ARG A 112 1.61 3.82 -15.26
C ARG A 112 0.75 3.89 -14.00
N SER A 113 -0.08 4.92 -13.89
CA SER A 113 -0.96 5.14 -12.75
C SER A 113 -2.41 5.01 -13.16
N ILE A 114 -3.21 4.36 -12.32
CA ILE A 114 -4.65 4.17 -12.48
C ILE A 114 -5.35 4.77 -11.25
N SER A 115 -6.31 5.67 -11.45
CA SER A 115 -7.08 6.24 -10.34
C SER A 115 -8.31 5.40 -10.04
N ILE A 116 -8.42 4.88 -8.81
CA ILE A 116 -9.52 4.03 -8.37
C ILE A 116 -10.00 4.51 -7.00
N ALA A 117 -11.28 4.90 -6.92
CA ALA A 117 -11.95 5.28 -5.67
C ALA A 117 -11.19 6.33 -4.82
N GLY A 118 -10.51 7.28 -5.47
CA GLY A 118 -9.75 8.34 -4.80
C GLY A 118 -8.32 7.98 -4.40
N ILE A 119 -7.83 6.80 -4.81
CA ILE A 119 -6.46 6.34 -4.60
C ILE A 119 -5.80 6.10 -5.95
N THR A 120 -4.50 6.39 -6.03
CA THR A 120 -3.66 6.04 -7.17
C THR A 120 -3.09 4.64 -7.00
N LEU A 121 -3.36 3.75 -7.95
CA LEU A 121 -2.64 2.50 -8.12
C LEU A 121 -1.51 2.73 -9.12
N LYS A 122 -0.26 2.59 -8.67
CA LYS A 122 0.93 2.72 -9.52
C LYS A 122 1.49 1.34 -9.87
N LEU A 123 1.76 1.10 -11.15
CA LEU A 123 2.35 -0.16 -11.60
C LEU A 123 3.84 0.00 -11.88
N ASP A 124 4.64 -0.80 -11.17
CA ASP A 124 6.07 -0.96 -11.42
C ASP A 124 6.30 -2.16 -12.36
N GLY A 125 7.32 -2.10 -13.20
CA GLY A 125 7.61 -3.11 -14.24
C GLY A 125 7.48 -2.56 -15.66
#